data_AF-A0A2X3EQU4-F1
#
_entry.id   AF-A0A2X3EQU4-F1
#
_cell.length_a   1.000
_cell.length_b   1.000
_cell.length_c   1.000
_cell.angle_alpha   90.00
_cell.angle_beta   90.00
_cell.angle_gamma   90.00
#
_symmetry.space_group_name_H-M   'P 1'
#
loop_
_entity.id
_entity.type
_entity.pdbx_description
1 polymer ?
#
loop_
_entity_poly.entity_id
_entity_poly.type
_entity_poly.pdbx_seq_one_letter_code
_entity_poly.pdbx_strand_id
1 'polypeptide(L)'
;MIVYGCAFDFFNISGSVFVEKEVRPEIRASAQGMFLMMTNGFGCILGGMVSGKVVEHFTVEGITDWQSVWLIFAGYSLVLAFAFVALFKYKHVRQPTAAQQSV
;
A
#
# COMPACT_ATOMS: atom_id res chain seq x y z
N MET A 1 -15.23 -11.03 -2.77
CA MET A 1 -14.20 -11.34 -3.79
C MET A 1 -13.92 -10.17 -4.73
N ILE A 2 -14.94 -9.46 -5.26
CA ILE A 2 -14.73 -8.29 -6.15
C ILE A 2 -14.03 -7.13 -5.44
N VAL A 3 -14.50 -6.73 -4.25
CA VAL A 3 -13.92 -5.59 -3.49
C VAL A 3 -12.44 -5.81 -3.15
N TYR A 4 -12.09 -7.04 -2.77
CA TYR A 4 -10.70 -7.40 -2.49
C TYR A 4 -9.83 -7.31 -3.75
N GLY A 5 -10.29 -7.87 -4.88
CA GLY A 5 -9.58 -7.79 -6.15
C GLY A 5 -9.36 -6.36 -6.62
N CYS A 6 -10.41 -5.53 -6.57
CA CYS A 6 -10.29 -4.12 -6.92
C CYS A 6 -9.29 -3.39 -6.02
N ALA A 7 -9.37 -3.56 -4.69
CA ALA A 7 -8.44 -2.90 -3.77
C ALA A 7 -6.98 -3.34 -3.99
N PHE A 8 -6.77 -4.64 -4.21
CA PHE A 8 -5.47 -5.20 -4.52
C PHE A 8 -4.88 -4.66 -5.83
N ASP A 9 -5.68 -4.63 -6.90
CA ASP A 9 -5.28 -4.11 -8.21
C ASP A 9 -4.99 -2.62 -8.14
N PHE A 10 -5.86 -1.83 -7.50
CA PHE A 10 -5.65 -0.40 -7.32
C PHE A 10 -4.35 -0.12 -6.57
N PHE A 11 -4.08 -0.84 -5.48
CA PHE A 11 -2.86 -0.67 -4.70
C PHE A 11 -1.60 -1.04 -5.49
N ASN A 12 -1.60 -2.20 -6.14
CA ASN A 12 -0.42 -2.69 -6.88
C ASN A 12 -0.15 -1.88 -8.15
N ILE A 13 -1.17 -1.54 -8.94
CA ILE A 13 -1.03 -0.78 -10.19
C ILE A 13 -0.69 0.68 -9.89
N SER A 14 -1.43 1.34 -8.99
CA SER A 14 -1.18 2.76 -8.67
C SER A 14 0.21 2.95 -8.05
N GLY A 15 0.63 2.03 -7.17
CA GLY A 15 1.98 2.05 -6.60
C GLY A 15 3.06 1.84 -7.64
N SER A 16 2.88 0.89 -8.57
CA SER A 16 3.85 0.63 -9.65
C SER A 16 3.99 1.83 -10.60
N VAL A 17 2.88 2.50 -10.94
CA VAL A 17 2.88 3.72 -11.77
C VAL A 17 3.55 4.89 -11.04
N PHE A 18 3.32 5.02 -9.73
CA PHE A 18 3.98 6.05 -8.93
C PHE A 18 5.49 5.84 -8.88
N VAL A 19 5.94 4.61 -8.60
CA VAL A 19 7.36 4.25 -8.62
C VAL A 19 7.95 4.56 -9.99
N GLU A 20 7.30 4.14 -11.08
CA GLU A 20 7.79 4.37 -12.44
C GLU A 20 8.03 5.87 -12.77
N LYS A 21 7.19 6.76 -12.24
CA LYS A 21 7.32 8.21 -12.44
C LYS A 21 8.49 8.83 -11.68
N GLU A 22 8.87 8.25 -10.53
CA GLU A 22 9.95 8.77 -9.67
C GLU A 22 11.33 8.20 -10.04
N VAL A 23 11.42 6.99 -10.61
CA VAL A 23 12.71 6.39 -11.02
C VAL A 23 13.09 6.60 -12.48
N ARG A 24 14.41 6.63 -12.73
CA ARG A 24 15.00 6.72 -14.08
C ARG A 24 14.56 5.54 -14.96
N PRO A 25 14.37 5.74 -16.28
CA PRO A 25 13.91 4.71 -17.21
C PRO A 25 14.70 3.41 -17.16
N GLU A 26 16.01 3.51 -16.96
CA GLU A 26 16.95 2.38 -16.91
C GLU A 26 16.65 1.35 -15.81
N ILE A 27 16.03 1.77 -14.70
CA ILE A 27 15.80 0.92 -13.52
C ILE A 27 14.32 0.67 -13.21
N ARG A 28 13.40 1.08 -14.10
CA ARG A 28 11.95 0.96 -13.87
C ARG A 28 11.50 -0.47 -13.62
N ALA A 29 11.96 -1.41 -14.45
CA ALA A 29 11.59 -2.82 -14.32
C ALA A 29 12.06 -3.42 -12.98
N SER A 30 13.28 -3.09 -12.55
CA SER A 30 13.82 -3.52 -11.26
C SER A 30 13.07 -2.91 -10.08
N ALA A 31 12.71 -1.62 -10.17
CA ALA A 31 11.96 -0.91 -9.13
C ALA A 31 10.52 -1.42 -8.99
N GLN A 32 9.84 -1.73 -10.10
CA GLN A 32 8.51 -2.36 -10.08
C GLN A 32 8.56 -3.77 -9.47
N GLY A 33 9.57 -4.57 -9.85
CA GLY A 33 9.78 -5.90 -9.24
C GLY A 33 10.05 -5.82 -7.73
N MET A 34 10.86 -4.85 -7.30
CA MET A 34 11.13 -4.59 -5.88
C MET A 34 9.86 -4.16 -5.13
N PHE A 35 9.07 -3.25 -5.72
CA PHE A 35 7.79 -2.82 -5.13
C PHE A 35 6.86 -4.02 -4.92
N LEU A 36 6.69 -4.86 -5.94
CA LEU A 36 5.85 -6.05 -5.86
C LEU A 36 6.36 -7.05 -4.82
N MET A 37 7.68 -7.24 -4.71
CA MET A 37 8.28 -8.13 -3.71
C MET A 37 8.12 -7.58 -2.28
N MET A 38 8.18 -6.26 -2.11
CA MET A 38 7.94 -5.62 -0.81
C MET A 38 6.47 -5.72 -0.39
N THR A 39 5.52 -5.54 -1.31
CA THR A 39 4.09 -5.57 -0.97
C THR A 39 3.55 -6.99 -0.82
N ASN A 40 3.82 -7.86 -1.80
CA ASN A 40 3.24 -9.21 -1.86
C ASN A 40 4.15 -10.29 -1.27
N GLY A 41 5.45 -10.05 -1.18
CA GLY A 41 6.39 -10.95 -0.51
C GLY A 41 6.50 -10.61 0.98
N PHE A 42 7.34 -9.63 1.29
CA PHE A 42 7.63 -9.25 2.68
C PHE A 42 6.41 -8.74 3.43
N GLY A 43 5.57 -7.93 2.78
CA GLY A 43 4.33 -7.41 3.35
C GLY A 43 3.36 -8.52 3.74
N CYS A 44 3.25 -9.57 2.93
CA CYS A 44 2.42 -10.73 3.25
C CYS A 44 2.98 -11.53 4.43
N ILE A 45 4.30 -11.76 4.47
CA ILE A 45 4.95 -12.50 5.57
C ILE A 45 4.79 -11.75 6.90
N LEU A 46 5.17 -10.48 6.95
CA LEU A 46 5.07 -9.67 8.16
C LEU A 46 3.61 -9.45 8.56
N GLY A 47 2.73 -9.18 7.58
CA GLY A 47 1.30 -9.02 7.80
C GLY A 47 0.67 -10.29 8.37
N GLY A 48 1.04 -11.46 7.85
CA GLY A 48 0.57 -12.75 8.36
C GLY A 48 1.05 -13.04 9.79
N MET A 49 2.33 -12.76 10.09
CA MET A 49 2.88 -12.94 11.44
C MET A 49 2.22 -12.02 12.46
N VAL A 50 2.05 -10.73 12.12
CA VAL A 50 1.40 -9.74 13.01
C VAL A 50 -0.09 -10.04 13.14
N SER A 51 -0.78 -10.34 12.04
CA SER A 51 -2.19 -10.73 12.04
C SER A 51 -2.44 -11.94 12.92
N GLY A 52 -1.64 -13.01 12.76
CA GLY A 52 -1.75 -14.22 13.56
C GLY A 52 -1.61 -13.95 15.06
N LYS A 53 -0.63 -13.13 15.44
CA LYS A 53 -0.42 -12.77 16.85
C LYS A 53 -1.55 -11.91 17.43
N VAL A 54 -2.12 -11.00 16.62
CA VAL A 54 -3.29 -10.22 17.04
C VAL A 54 -4.50 -11.15 17.22
N VAL A 55 -4.77 -12.03 16.27
CA VAL A 55 -5.89 -12.99 16.37
C VAL A 55 -5.74 -13.92 17.57
N GLU A 56 -4.54 -14.43 17.85
CA GLU A 56 -4.25 -15.26 19.01
C GLU A 56 -4.47 -14.50 20.32
N HIS A 57 -4.02 -13.25 20.42
CA HIS A 57 -4.23 -12.43 21.62
C HIS A 57 -5.70 -12.12 21.88
N PHE A 58 -6.51 -11.95 20.82
CA PHE A 58 -7.95 -11.72 20.90
C PHE A 58 -8.78 -13.01 20.90
N THR A 59 -8.13 -14.17 21.00
CA THR A 59 -8.79 -15.46 21.21
C THR A 59 -8.74 -15.79 22.70
N VAL A 60 -9.87 -15.59 23.40
CA VAL A 60 -9.99 -15.88 24.83
C VAL A 60 -10.80 -17.17 24.97
N GLU A 61 -10.24 -18.15 25.69
CA GLU A 61 -10.87 -19.46 25.95
C GLU A 61 -11.34 -20.22 24.71
N GLY A 62 -10.62 -20.09 23.58
CA GLY A 62 -10.93 -20.80 22.33
C GLY A 62 -12.04 -20.14 21.49
N ILE A 63 -12.59 -19.00 21.94
CA ILE A 63 -13.53 -18.19 21.19
C ILE A 63 -12.80 -16.97 20.65
N THR A 64 -12.61 -16.91 19.34
CA THR A 64 -12.00 -15.76 18.66
C THR A 64 -13.03 -14.65 18.53
N ASP A 65 -12.74 -13.48 19.11
CA ASP A 65 -13.55 -12.27 18.91
C ASP A 65 -13.19 -11.64 17.55
N TRP A 66 -13.86 -12.14 16.51
CA TRP A 66 -13.71 -11.63 15.15
C TRP A 66 -14.07 -10.15 15.05
N GLN A 67 -15.04 -9.65 15.83
CA GLN A 67 -15.44 -8.25 15.78
C GLN A 67 -14.30 -7.35 16.26
N SER A 68 -13.65 -7.69 17.36
CA SER A 68 -12.48 -6.96 17.86
C SER A 68 -11.30 -7.03 16.89
N VAL A 69 -11.02 -8.21 16.32
CA VAL A 69 -9.98 -8.37 15.28
C VAL A 69 -10.25 -7.45 14.08
N TRP A 70 -11.47 -7.48 13.53
CA TRP A 70 -11.86 -6.63 12.40
C TRP A 70 -11.78 -5.14 12.75
N LEU A 71 -12.18 -4.75 13.97
CA LEU A 71 -12.07 -3.37 14.45
C LEU A 71 -10.61 -2.91 14.55
N ILE A 72 -9.69 -3.77 14.96
CA ILE A 72 -8.25 -3.44 15.02
C ILE A 72 -7.68 -3.28 13.61
N PHE A 73 -8.04 -4.17 12.69
CA PHE A 73 -7.66 -4.03 11.28
C PHE A 73 -8.21 -2.75 10.64
N ALA A 74 -9.47 -2.42 10.95
CA ALA A 74 -10.10 -1.19 10.51
C ALA A 74 -9.40 0.04 11.13
N GLY A 75 -9.10 0.00 12.43
CA GLY A 75 -8.38 1.06 13.14
C GLY A 75 -6.98 1.28 12.57
N TYR A 76 -6.22 0.21 12.33
CA TYR A 76 -4.92 0.27 11.68
C TYR A 76 -5.00 0.89 10.28
N SER A 77 -5.97 0.47 9.47
CA SER A 77 -6.20 1.02 8.14
C SER A 77 -6.56 2.51 8.18
N LEU A 78 -7.35 2.93 9.17
CA LEU A 78 -7.72 4.32 9.39
C LEU A 78 -6.51 5.16 9.81
N VAL A 79 -5.69 4.67 10.74
CA VAL A 79 -4.44 5.33 11.13
C VAL A 79 -3.50 5.47 9.94
N LEU A 80 -3.35 4.43 9.11
CA LEU A 80 -2.57 4.52 7.87
C LEU A 80 -3.15 5.52 6.87
N ALA A 81 -4.47 5.62 6.75
CA ALA A 81 -5.11 6.61 5.88
C ALA A 81 -4.81 8.03 6.35
N PHE A 82 -4.89 8.30 7.66
CA PHE A 82 -4.50 9.59 8.23
C PHE A 82 -3.01 9.87 8.07
N ALA A 83 -2.15 8.88 8.32
CA ALA A 83 -0.70 9.00 8.10
C ALA A 83 -0.40 9.28 6.62
N PHE A 84 -1.10 8.63 5.69
CA PHE A 84 -0.98 8.87 4.26
C PHE A 84 -1.34 10.32 3.94
N VAL A 85 -2.49 10.83 4.39
CA VAL A 85 -2.87 12.25 4.17
C VAL A 85 -1.87 13.23 4.79
N ALA A 86 -1.31 12.91 5.97
CA ALA A 86 -0.34 13.74 6.65
C ALA A 86 1.04 13.75 5.96
N LEU A 87 1.53 12.58 5.51
CA LEU A 87 2.83 12.39 4.86
C LEU A 87 2.80 12.77 3.37
N PHE A 88 1.70 12.49 2.67
CA PHE A 88 1.44 12.94 1.30
C PHE A 88 0.97 14.40 1.26
N LYS A 89 1.75 15.31 1.85
CA LYS A 89 1.73 16.71 1.39
C LYS A 89 2.45 16.79 0.05
N TYR A 90 1.77 16.37 -1.01
CA TYR A 90 2.30 16.42 -2.36
C TYR A 90 2.50 17.89 -2.76
N LYS A 91 3.76 18.34 -2.72
CA LYS A 91 4.17 19.60 -3.31
C LYS A 91 4.04 19.43 -4.82
N HIS A 92 2.95 19.96 -5.39
CA HIS A 92 2.81 20.11 -6.85
C HIS A 92 3.98 20.98 -7.35
N VAL A 93 5.08 20.35 -7.76
CA VAL A 93 6.05 21.03 -8.61
C VAL A 93 5.46 20.95 -10.01
N ARG A 94 4.74 22.01 -10.41
CA ARG A 94 4.45 22.25 -11.83
C ARG A 94 5.79 22.24 -12.54
N GLN A 95 6.11 21.20 -13.30
CA GLN A 95 7.10 21.37 -14.36
C GLN A 95 6.52 22.42 -15.31
N PRO A 96 7.26 23.51 -15.58
CA PRO A 96 6.79 24.51 -16.52
C PRO A 96 6.59 23.80 -17.86
N THR A 97 5.40 23.99 -18.42
CA THR A 97 5.01 23.63 -19.77
C THR A 97 6.21 23.79 -20.69
N ALA A 98 6.70 22.68 -21.25
CA ALA A 98 7.53 22.71 -22.42
C ALA A 98 6.70 23.36 -23.54
N ALA A 99 6.78 24.67 -23.62
CA ALA A 99 6.29 25.43 -24.75
C ALA A 99 7.10 24.98 -25.95
N GLN A 100 6.45 24.20 -26.81
CA GLN A 100 6.56 24.25 -28.27
C GLN A 100 7.80 24.99 -28.78
N GLN A 101 8.88 24.26 -29.04
CA GLN A 101 9.81 24.57 -30.14
C GLN A 101 9.35 23.68 -31.31
N SER A 102 8.38 24.15 -32.08
CA SER A 102 8.55 24.92 -33.32
C SER A 102 8.86 24.00 -34.50
N VAL A 103 7.86 23.91 -35.38
CA VAL A 103 7.88 23.46 -36.78
C VAL A 103 9.19 23.77 -37.49
#